data_AF-A0A1F9M953-F1
#
_entry.id   AF-A0A1F9M953-F1
#
_cell.length_a   1.000
_cell.length_b   1.000
_cell.length_c   1.000
_cell.angle_alpha   90.00
_cell.angle_beta   90.00
_cell.angle_gamma   90.00
#
_symmetry.space_group_name_H-M   'P 1'
#
loop_
_entity.id
_entity.type
_entity.pdbx_description
1 polymer ?
#
loop_
_entity_poly.entity_id
_entity_poly.type
_entity_poly.pdbx_seq_one_letter_code
_entity_poly.pdbx_strand_id
1 'polypeptide(L)' 'MPLLTFFWVSQTGMLAGTIVYVNAGQELAKIESLAGIISPGVLLSFVILGFFPIIVKKILEFYRTKLQV' A
#
# COMPACT_ATOMS: atom_id res chain seq x y z
N MET A 1 11.01 4.32 22.33
CA MET A 1 10.58 5.48 21.52
C MET A 1 9.50 6.23 22.28
N PRO A 2 9.43 7.57 22.20
CA PRO A 2 8.34 8.33 22.80
C PRO A 2 6.98 7.89 22.24
N LEU A 3 5.95 7.81 23.08
CA LEU A 3 4.60 7.38 22.70
C LEU A 3 4.03 8.20 21.54
N LEU A 4 4.22 9.52 21.58
CA LEU A 4 3.76 10.44 20.52
C LEU A 4 4.44 10.14 19.17
N THR A 5 5.75 9.86 19.19
CA THR A 5 6.50 9.50 17.99
C THR A 5 6.02 8.17 17.41
N PHE A 6 5.81 7.15 18.26
CA PHE A 6 5.29 5.87 17.83
C PHE A 6 3.89 6.00 17.23
N PHE A 7 3.00 6.74 17.89
CA PHE A 7 1.62 6.93 17.46
C PHE A 7 1.53 7.58 16.09
N TRP A 8 2.09 8.78 15.91
CA TRP A 8 1.93 9.52 14.65
C TRP A 8 2.63 8.86 13.47
N VAL A 9 3.79 8.23 13.69
CA VAL A 9 4.48 7.47 12.64
C VAL A 9 3.66 6.25 12.23
N SER A 10 3.11 5.50 13.20
CA SER A 10 2.27 4.33 12.92
C SER A 10 0.98 4.71 12.21
N GLN A 11 0.30 5.78 12.63
CA GLN A 11 -0.92 6.24 11.98
C GLN A 11 -0.67 6.62 10.52
N THR A 12 0.45 7.29 10.23
CA THR A 12 0.78 7.67 8.85
C THR A 12 0.99 6.44 7.96
N GLY A 13 1.74 5.45 8.43
CA GLY A 13 1.96 4.20 7.70
C GLY A 13 0.67 3.39 7.53
N MET A 14 -0.15 3.33 8.58
CA MET A 14 -1.42 2.61 8.57
C MET A 14 -2.43 3.24 7.61
N LEU A 15 -2.58 4.56 7.62
CA LEU A 15 -3.48 5.28 6.71
C LEU A 15 -3.11 5.04 5.24
N ALA A 16 -1.81 5.09 4.90
CA ALA A 16 -1.35 4.80 3.55
C ALA A 16 -1.71 3.36 3.13
N GLY A 17 -1.49 2.38 4.01
CA GLY A 17 -1.86 0.99 3.78
C GLY A 17 -3.38 0.79 3.65
N THR A 18 -4.17 1.45 4.50
CA THR A 18 -5.64 1.41 4.46
C THR A 18 -6.19 1.94 3.15
N ILE A 19 -5.66 3.05 2.63
CA ILE A 19 -6.12 3.62 1.36
C ILE A 19 -5.92 2.62 0.21
N VAL A 20 -4.72 2.01 0.12
CA VAL A 20 -4.41 1.03 -0.93
C VAL A 20 -5.30 -0.21 -0.81
N TYR A 21 -5.48 -0.71 0.41
CA TYR A 21 -6.28 -1.91 0.66
C TYR A 21 -7.78 -1.68 0.35
N VAL A 22 -8.35 -0.56 0.81
CA VAL A 22 -9.76 -0.21 0.57
C VAL A 22 -10.00 0.05 -0.92
N ASN A 23 -9.09 0.74 -1.62
CA ASN A 23 -9.23 0.98 -3.06
C ASN A 23 -9.22 -0.34 -3.85
N ALA A 24 -8.31 -1.27 -3.52
CA ALA A 24 -8.29 -2.58 -4.13
C ALA A 24 -9.57 -3.39 -3.83
N GLY A 25 -10.06 -3.34 -2.59
CA GLY A 25 -11.34 -3.95 -2.22
C GLY A 25 -12.54 -3.37 -2.98
N GLN A 26 -12.55 -2.05 -3.21
CA GLN A 26 -13.59 -1.38 -3.99
C GLN A 26 -13.58 -1.82 -5.46
N GLU A 27 -12.41 -1.93 -6.09
CA GLU A 27 -12.30 -2.44 -7.47
C GLU A 27 -12.70 -3.91 -7.56
N LEU A 28 -12.36 -4.72 -6.54
CA LEU A 28 -12.81 -6.10 -6.44
C LEU A 28 -14.33 -6.24 -6.35
N ALA A 29 -14.99 -5.36 -5.58
CA ALA A 29 -16.45 -5.38 -5.41
C ALA A 29 -17.22 -5.04 -6.70
N LYS A 30 -16.58 -4.38 -7.68
CA LYS A 30 -17.17 -4.06 -8.99
C LYS A 30 -17.13 -5.25 -9.97
N ILE A 31 -16.51 -6.35 -9.58
CA ILE A 31 -16.40 -7.54 -10.43
C ILE A 31 -17.74 -8.29 -10.44
N GLU A 32 -18.56 -8.00 -11.44
CA GLU A 32 -19.84 -8.70 -11.64
C GLU A 32 -19.73 -9.93 -12.57
N SER A 33 -18.57 -10.14 -13.22
CA SER A 33 -18.30 -11.31 -14.07
C SER A 33 -16.82 -11.69 -14.10
N LEU A 34 -16.49 -12.93 -14.47
CA LEU A 34 -15.10 -13.41 -14.58
C LEU A 34 -14.25 -12.58 -15.56
N ALA A 35 -14.85 -12.04 -16.63
CA ALA A 35 -14.15 -11.13 -17.54
C ALA A 35 -13.76 -9.80 -16.86
N GLY A 36 -14.54 -9.38 -15.85
CA GLY A 36 -14.26 -8.18 -15.04
C GLY A 36 -12.99 -8.29 -14.19
N ILE A 37 -12.52 -9.50 -13.88
CA ILE A 37 -11.25 -9.73 -13.15
C ILE A 37 -10.05 -9.29 -14.00
N ILE A 38 -10.12 -9.50 -15.32
CA ILE A 38 -9.08 -9.13 -16.28
C ILE A 38 -9.25 -7.65 -16.72
N SER A 39 -10.19 -6.91 -16.12
CA SER A 39 -10.35 -5.50 -16.45
C SER A 39 -9.09 -4.70 -16.09
N PRO A 40 -8.72 -3.69 -16.90
CA PRO A 40 -7.53 -2.88 -16.64
C PRO A 40 -7.52 -2.23 -15.24
N GLY A 41 -8.68 -1.85 -14.72
CA GLY A 41 -8.81 -1.24 -13.38
C GLY A 41 -8.51 -2.21 -12.25
N VAL A 42 -9.07 -3.42 -12.29
CA VAL A 42 -8.84 -4.46 -11.28
C VAL A 42 -7.39 -4.93 -11.30
N LEU A 43 -6.82 -5.15 -12.49
CA LEU A 43 -5.42 -5.54 -12.64
C LEU A 43 -4.47 -4.48 -12.08
N LEU A 44 -4.72 -3.20 -12.37
CA LEU A 44 -3.93 -2.10 -11.80
C LEU A 44 -4.01 -2.07 -10.28
N SER A 45 -5.21 -2.23 -9.71
CA SER A 45 -5.37 -2.25 -8.25
C SER A 45 -4.66 -3.44 -7.59
N PHE A 46 -4.67 -4.61 -8.21
CA PHE A 46 -3.89 -5.76 -7.74
C PHE A 46 -2.38 -5.54 -7.86
N VAL A 47 -1.92 -4.96 -8.95
CA VAL A 47 -0.50 -4.58 -9.12
C VAL A 47 -0.12 -3.59 -8.02
N ILE A 48 -0.91 -2.55 -7.80
CA ILE A 48 -0.63 -1.56 -6.73
C ILE A 48 -0.61 -2.24 -5.36
N LEU A 49 -1.59 -3.09 -5.06
CA LEU A 49 -1.67 -3.82 -3.79
C LEU A 49 -0.44 -4.73 -3.57
N GLY A 50 0.00 -5.46 -4.60
CA GLY A 50 1.15 -6.35 -4.53
C GLY A 50 2.50 -5.63 -4.50
N PHE A 51 2.64 -4.55 -5.26
CA PHE A 51 3.89 -3.77 -5.33
C PHE A 51 4.06 -2.80 -4.17
N PHE A 52 2.97 -2.33 -3.55
CA PHE A 52 3.00 -1.39 -2.42
C PHE A 52 3.99 -1.79 -1.32
N PRO A 53 3.94 -3.00 -0.72
CA PRO A 53 4.87 -3.37 0.35
C PRO A 53 6.33 -3.41 -0.12
N ILE A 54 6.58 -3.79 -1.37
CA ILE A 54 7.94 -3.84 -1.95
C ILE A 54 8.49 -2.42 -2.11
N ILE A 55 7.68 -1.50 -2.64
CA ILE A 55 8.05 -0.09 -2.81
C ILE A 55 8.33 0.55 -1.46
N VAL A 56 7.42 0.39 -0.49
CA VAL A 56 7.60 0.93 0.87
C VAL A 56 8.88 0.39 1.50
N LYS A 57 9.13 -0.93 1.40
CA LYS A 57 10.35 -1.53 1.93
C LYS A 57 11.62 -0.94 1.29
N LYS A 58 11.66 -0.83 -0.05
CA LYS A 58 12.82 -0.24 -0.75
C LYS A 58 13.05 1.22 -0.38
N ILE A 59 11.97 2.00 -0.24
CA ILE A 59 12.04 3.40 0.20
C ILE A 59 12.65 3.46 1.61
N LEU A 60 12.16 2.64 2.54
CA LEU A 60 12.68 2.59 3.91
C LEU A 60 14.15 2.14 3.96
N GLU A 61 14.54 1.14 3.16
CA GLU A 61 15.94 0.70 3.01
C GLU A 61 16.82 1.85 2.51
N PHE A 62 16.40 2.56 1.46
CA PHE A 62 17.13 3.72 0.93
C PHE A 62 17.29 4.82 1.98
N TYR A 63 16.22 5.18 2.70
CA TYR A 63 16.30 6.16 3.78
C TYR A 63 17.25 5.72 4.90
N ARG A 64 17.23 4.43 5.28
CA ARG A 64 18.11 3.89 6.31
C ARG A 64 19.58 3.90 5.87
N THR A 65 19.87 3.52 4.63
CA THR A 65 21.23 3.59 4.05
C THR A 65 21.76 5.02 4.02
N LYS A 66 20.91 6.01 3.77
CA LYS A 66 21.30 7.44 3.75
C LYS A 66 21.47 8.07 5.15
N LEU A 67 20.89 7.46 6.19
CA LEU A 67 20.95 7.92 7.58
C LEU A 67 22.06 7.23 8.41
N GLN A 68 22.69 6.17 7.88
CA GLN A 68 23.82 5.46 8.51
C GLN A 68 25.20 5.84 7.90
N VAL A 69 25.25 6.89 7.07
CA VAL A 69 26.47 7.59 6.63
C VAL A 69 26.53 8.93 7.38
#